data_AF-A0A165XL43-F1
#
_entry.id   AF-A0A165XL43-F1
#
_cell.length_a   1.000
_cell.length_b   1.000
_cell.length_c   1.000
_cell.angle_alpha   90.00
_cell.angle_beta   90.00
_cell.angle_gamma   90.00
#
_symmetry.space_group_name_H-M   'P 1'
#
loop_
_entity.id
_entity.type
_entity.pdbx_description
1 polymer ?
#
loop_
_entity_poly.entity_id
_entity_poly.type
_entity_poly.pdbx_seq_one_letter_code
_entity_poly.pdbx_strand_id
1 'polypeptide(L)' 'MGSMLASFNIEKAIGPDGRPIIPSGRYTTTITSHVEPFKCAITPRSEHVKEMILSSDNEAI' A
#
# COMPACT_ATOMS: atom_id res chain seq x y z
N MET A 1 -3.69 10.16 9.10
CA MET A 1 -2.43 9.37 9.04
C MET A 1 -2.47 8.13 9.95
N GLY A 2 -2.92 8.22 11.20
CA GLY A 2 -2.97 7.07 12.11
C GLY A 2 -3.89 5.90 11.69
N SER A 3 -5.04 6.19 11.08
CA SER A 3 -6.00 5.15 10.67
C SER A 3 -5.43 4.18 9.63
N MET A 4 -4.74 4.67 8.60
CA MET A 4 -4.12 3.80 7.59
C MET A 4 -3.06 2.90 8.20
N LEU A 5 -2.19 3.46 9.04
CA LEU A 5 -1.18 2.67 9.74
C LEU A 5 -1.77 1.77 10.82
N ALA A 6 -3.02 1.96 11.25
CA ALA A 6 -3.73 1.07 12.18
C ALA A 6 -4.48 -0.08 11.46
N SER A 7 -4.91 0.16 10.22
CA SER A 7 -5.70 -0.79 9.43
C SER A 7 -4.86 -1.66 8.48
N PHE A 8 -3.74 -1.15 7.96
CA PHE A 8 -2.98 -1.83 6.92
C PHE A 8 -1.51 -2.05 7.27
N ASN A 9 -0.98 -3.18 6.84
CA ASN A 9 0.46 -3.39 6.68
C ASN A 9 0.90 -2.79 5.35
N ILE A 10 1.97 -1.98 5.37
CA ILE A 10 2.56 -1.36 4.19
C ILE A 10 3.99 -1.89 4.08
N GLU A 11 4.23 -2.71 3.07
CA GLU A 11 5.47 -3.47 2.92
C GLU A 11 6.03 -3.37 1.50
N LYS A 12 7.26 -3.83 1.32
CA LYS A 12 7.87 -3.95 -0.01
C LYS A 12 7.12 -5.02 -0.80
N ALA A 13 6.78 -4.72 -2.05
CA ALA A 13 6.24 -5.73 -2.94
C ALA A 13 7.26 -6.85 -3.18
N ILE A 14 6.79 -8.10 -3.32
CA ILE A 14 7.63 -9.23 -3.67
C ILE A 14 7.70 -9.36 -5.19
N GLY A 15 8.90 -9.44 -5.74
CA GLY A 15 9.16 -9.60 -7.16
C GLY A 15 8.96 -11.03 -7.66
N PRO A 16 9.04 -11.26 -8.98
CA PRO A 16 8.91 -12.60 -9.58
C PRO A 16 9.96 -13.62 -9.10
N ASP A 17 11.09 -13.13 -8.58
CA ASP A 17 12.19 -13.92 -8.00
C ASP A 17 11.96 -14.27 -6.52
N GLY A 18 10.81 -13.90 -5.95
CA GLY A 18 10.47 -14.12 -4.56
C GLY A 18 11.18 -13.17 -3.58
N ARG A 19 11.83 -12.10 -4.07
CA ARG A 19 12.56 -11.15 -3.22
C ARG A 19 11.84 -9.81 -3.10
N PRO A 20 12.03 -9.07 -1.98
CA PRO A 20 11.48 -7.72 -1.86
C PRO A 20 12.06 -6.76 -2.90
N ILE A 21 11.18 -6.04 -3.60
CA ILE A 21 11.55 -4.95 -4.51
C ILE A 21 11.96 -3.75 -3.64
N ILE A 22 13.22 -3.33 -3.75
CA ILE A 22 13.71 -2.12 -3.10
C ILE A 22 13.33 -0.90 -3.96
N PRO A 23 12.61 0.10 -3.42
CA PRO A 23 12.35 1.34 -4.14
C PRO A 23 13.65 2.03 -4.56
N SER A 24 13.67 2.66 -5.73
CA SER A 24 14.88 3.29 -6.29
C SER A 24 15.43 4.44 -5.45
N GLY A 25 14.59 5.06 -4.61
CA GLY A 25 14.91 6.28 -3.86
C GLY A 25 15.10 7.51 -4.75
N ARG A 26 14.87 7.39 -6.06
CA ARG A 26 14.95 8.52 -7.00
C ARG A 26 13.71 9.39 -6.92
N TYR A 27 13.89 10.65 -7.24
CA TYR A 27 12.83 11.64 -7.31
C TYR A 27 12.58 12.04 -8.77
N THR A 28 11.34 12.42 -9.07
CA THR A 28 10.96 13.02 -10.34
C THR A 28 11.63 14.39 -10.49
N THR A 29 12.00 14.75 -11.72
CA THR A 29 12.65 16.03 -12.04
C THR A 29 11.64 17.15 -12.32
N THR A 30 10.46 17.07 -11.72
CA THR A 30 9.36 18.03 -11.87
C THR A 30 9.51 19.21 -10.89
N ILE A 31 8.63 20.22 -11.02
CA ILE A 31 8.62 21.39 -10.11
C ILE A 31 8.51 20.96 -8.64
N THR A 32 7.76 19.89 -8.36
CA THR A 32 7.65 19.29 -7.03
C THR A 32 8.50 18.03 -6.91
N SER A 33 9.12 17.86 -5.74
CA SER A 33 9.94 16.69 -5.40
C SER A 33 9.04 15.53 -4.98
N HIS A 34 8.68 14.67 -5.93
CA HIS A 34 8.01 13.40 -5.66
C HIS A 34 8.96 12.25 -5.89
N VAL A 35 8.88 11.20 -5.08
CA VAL A 35 9.57 9.95 -5.37
C VAL A 35 9.01 9.34 -6.66
N GLU A 36 9.86 8.67 -7.43
CA GLU A 36 9.39 7.87 -8.56
C GLU A 36 8.37 6.81 -8.09
N PRO A 37 7.34 6.47 -8.90
CA PRO A 37 6.40 5.41 -8.56
C PRO A 37 7.11 4.08 -8.29
N PHE A 38 6.73 3.43 -7.20
CA PHE A 38 7.25 2.11 -6.81
C PHE A 38 6.11 1.17 -6.44
N LYS A 39 6.36 -0.15 -6.57
CA LYS A 39 5.41 -1.18 -6.13
C LYS A 39 5.54 -1.39 -4.62
N CYS A 40 4.41 -1.46 -3.93
CA CYS A 40 4.31 -1.85 -2.52
C CYS A 40 3.19 -2.88 -2.33
N ALA A 41 3.27 -3.63 -1.24
CA ALA A 41 2.19 -4.47 -0.77
C ALA A 41 1.41 -3.72 0.31
N ILE A 42 0.09 -3.61 0.13
CA ILE A 42 -0.81 -3.05 1.14
C ILE A 42 -1.83 -4.13 1.46
N THR A 43 -1.79 -4.65 2.68
CA THR A 43 -2.67 -5.73 3.13
C THR A 43 -3.38 -5.34 4.42
N PRO A 44 -4.65 -5.76 4.63
CA PRO A 44 -5.31 -5.55 5.91
C PRO A 44 -4.49 -6.19 7.04
N ARG A 45 -4.39 -5.51 8.18
CA ARG A 45 -3.61 -5.99 9.32
C ARG A 45 -4.28 -7.18 10.03
N SER A 46 -5.60 -7.30 9.93
CA SER A 46 -6.37 -8.41 10.52
C SER A 46 -7.58 -8.75 9.67
N GLU A 47 -8.12 -9.97 9.85
CA GLU A 47 -9.36 -10.40 9.19
C GLU A 47 -10.54 -9.51 9.57
N HIS A 48 -10.63 -9.04 10.82
CA HIS A 48 -11.69 -8.10 11.22
C HIS A 48 -11.64 -6.79 10.43
N VAL A 49 -10.45 -6.21 10.23
CA VAL A 49 -10.30 -5.00 9.41
C VAL A 49 -10.65 -5.27 7.95
N LYS A 50 -10.27 -6.43 7.43
CA LYS A 50 -10.62 -6.88 6.07
C LYS A 50 -12.14 -7.03 5.91
N GLU A 51 -12.81 -7.69 6.84
CA GLU A 51 -14.27 -7.83 6.87
C GLU A 51 -14.96 -6.47 6.95
N MET A 52 -14.49 -5.58 7.83
CA MET A 52 -15.02 -4.21 7.94
C MET A 52 -14.92 -3.47 6.60
N ILE A 53 -13.78 -3.54 5.91
CA ILE A 53 -13.59 -2.91 4.60
C ILE A 53 -14.55 -3.51 3.57
N LEU A 54 -14.61 -4.84 3.45
CA LEU A 54 -15.46 -5.54 2.47
C LEU A 54 -16.96 -5.36 2.75
N SER A 55 -17.35 -5.21 4.01
CA SER A 55 -18.75 -4.94 4.39
C SER A 55 -19.19 -3.52 4.05
N SER A 56 -18.24 -2.57 3.96
CA SER A 56 -18.50 -1.17 3.62
C SER A 56 -18.76 -0.98 2.11
N ASP A 57 -18.46 -1.98 1.29
CA ASP A 57 -18.75 -2.00 -0.16
C ASP A 57 -20.18 -2.49 -0.47
N ASN A 58 -20.97 -2.90 0.54
CA ASN A 58 -22.35 -3.38 0.38
C ASN A 58 -23.40 -2.26 0.49
N GLU A 59 -23.06 -1.02 0.13
CA GLU A 59 -24.01 0.09 0.05
C GLU A 59 -23.75 0.94 -1.20
N ALA A 60 -23.91 0.32 -2.36
CA ALA A 60 -24.06 0.99 -3.64
C ALA A 60 -24.90 0.12 -4.60
N ILE A 61 -26.23 0.33 -4.53
CA ILE A 61 -27.30 0.07 -5.52
C ILE A 61 -27.33 -1.33 -6.16
#